data_AF-A0A8K1FXC9-F1
#
_entry.id   AF-A0A8K1FXC9-F1
#
_cell.length_a   1.000
_cell.length_b   1.000
_cell.length_c   1.000
_cell.angle_alpha   90.00
_cell.angle_beta   90.00
_cell.angle_gamma   90.00
#
_symmetry.space_group_name_H-M   'P 1'
#
loop_
_entity.id
_entity.type
_entity.pdbx_description
1 polymer ?
#
loop_
_entity_poly.entity_id
_entity_poly.type
_entity_poly.pdbx_seq_one_letter_code
_entity_poly.pdbx_strand_id
1 'polypeptide(L)'
;SIKLLVKILDIKEIMEKVRRRKTWESSILFKAARLIARKTNKYEVIRIWRAAWYLHILGFHEMKIKKERVKELSLLVHEIEKLLQFY
;
A
#
# COMPACT_ATOMS: atom_id res chain seq x y z
N SER A 1 -6.91 1.25 -1.38
CA SER A 1 -6.13 1.79 -2.51
C SER A 1 -5.23 0.77 -3.22
N ILE A 2 -4.26 0.10 -2.58
CA ILE A 2 -3.35 -0.86 -3.29
C ILE A 2 -4.11 -1.96 -4.04
N LYS A 3 -5.10 -2.61 -3.40
CA LYS A 3 -5.94 -3.64 -4.04
C LYS A 3 -6.68 -3.12 -5.27
N LEU A 4 -7.14 -1.85 -5.23
CA LEU A 4 -7.84 -1.20 -6.33
C LEU A 4 -6.88 -0.92 -7.49
N LEU A 5 -5.70 -0.34 -7.20
CA LEU A 5 -4.66 -0.08 -8.20
C LEU A 5 -4.20 -1.36 -8.92
N VAL A 6 -4.08 -2.47 -8.20
CA VAL A 6 -3.78 -3.78 -8.83
C VAL A 6 -4.81 -4.17 -9.88
N LYS A 7 -6.10 -3.91 -9.61
CA LYS A 7 -7.19 -4.22 -10.53
C LYS A 7 -7.20 -3.26 -11.73
N ILE A 8 -7.10 -1.95 -11.48
CA ILE A 8 -7.10 -0.94 -12.55
C ILE A 8 -5.92 -1.13 -13.51
N LEU A 9 -4.75 -1.45 -12.97
CA LEU A 9 -3.52 -1.65 -13.76
C LEU A 9 -3.37 -3.06 -14.35
N ASP A 10 -4.38 -3.92 -14.17
CA ASP A 10 -4.40 -5.33 -14.57
C ASP A 10 -3.10 -6.07 -14.22
N ILE A 11 -2.65 -6.00 -12.96
CA ILE A 11 -1.43 -6.68 -12.51
C ILE A 11 -1.73 -8.16 -12.26
N LYS A 12 -1.81 -8.93 -13.37
CA LYS A 12 -2.19 -10.35 -13.39
C LYS A 12 -1.41 -11.22 -12.40
N GLU A 13 -0.11 -10.96 -12.26
CA GLU A 13 0.77 -11.68 -11.33
C GLU A 13 0.26 -11.61 -9.89
N ILE A 14 -0.22 -10.45 -9.44
CA ILE A 14 -0.76 -10.30 -8.09
C ILE A 14 -2.13 -10.96 -7.99
N MET A 15 -2.99 -10.77 -8.99
CA MET A 15 -4.32 -11.38 -9.01
C MET A 15 -4.25 -12.91 -8.95
N GLU A 16 -3.30 -13.53 -9.64
CA GLU A 16 -3.06 -14.97 -9.57
C GLU A 16 -2.60 -15.42 -8.18
N LYS A 17 -1.67 -14.69 -7.55
CA LYS A 17 -1.23 -14.99 -6.18
C LYS A 17 -2.37 -14.90 -5.17
N VAL A 18 -3.20 -13.85 -5.27
CA VAL A 18 -4.38 -13.66 -4.41
C VAL A 18 -5.39 -14.78 -4.63
N ARG A 19 -5.64 -15.20 -5.88
CA ARG A 19 -6.53 -16.34 -6.17
C ARG A 19 -6.03 -17.63 -5.51
N ARG A 20 -4.74 -17.94 -5.62
CA ARG A 20 -4.13 -19.14 -5.01
C ARG A 20 -4.18 -19.11 -3.49
N ARG A 21 -3.86 -17.96 -2.88
CA ARG A 21 -3.83 -17.80 -1.41
C ARG A 21 -5.21 -17.55 -0.80
N LYS A 22 -6.22 -17.25 -1.62
CA LYS A 22 -7.56 -16.80 -1.20
C LYS A 22 -7.58 -15.57 -0.28
N THR A 23 -6.46 -14.85 -0.19
CA THR A 23 -6.31 -13.68 0.68
C THR A 23 -5.28 -12.69 0.14
N TRP A 24 -5.29 -11.48 0.71
CA TRP A 24 -4.32 -10.43 0.48
C TRP A 24 -3.38 -10.32 1.67
N GLU A 25 -2.42 -11.24 1.76
CA GLU A 25 -1.38 -11.17 2.77
C GLU A 25 -0.56 -9.88 2.63
N SER A 26 -0.01 -9.40 3.74
CA SER A 26 0.88 -8.23 3.77
C SER A 26 2.05 -8.40 2.79
N SER A 27 2.63 -9.60 2.68
CA SER A 27 3.68 -9.94 1.71
C SER A 27 3.25 -9.71 0.25
N ILE A 28 2.02 -10.08 -0.10
CA ILE A 28 1.41 -9.87 -1.42
C ILE A 28 1.20 -8.38 -1.65
N LEU A 29 0.70 -7.65 -0.66
CA LEU A 29 0.47 -6.20 -0.77
C LEU A 29 1.78 -5.41 -0.91
N PHE A 30 2.85 -5.81 -0.22
CA PHE A 30 4.20 -5.27 -0.43
C PHE A 30 4.71 -5.53 -1.84
N LYS A 31 4.48 -6.74 -2.37
CA LYS A 31 4.84 -7.04 -3.76
C LYS A 31 4.02 -6.21 -4.74
N ALA A 32 2.72 -6.08 -4.51
CA ALA A 32 1.83 -5.25 -5.31
C ALA A 32 2.29 -3.80 -5.37
N ALA A 33 2.61 -3.18 -4.22
CA ALA A 33 3.12 -1.82 -4.17
C ALA A 33 4.37 -1.62 -5.03
N ARG A 34 5.31 -2.59 -5.03
CA ARG A 34 6.51 -2.55 -5.89
C ARG A 34 6.18 -2.67 -7.39
N LEU A 35 5.25 -3.54 -7.76
CA LEU A 35 4.87 -3.71 -9.16
C LEU A 35 4.09 -2.51 -9.70
N ILE A 36 3.20 -1.92 -8.88
CA ILE A 36 2.52 -0.66 -9.19
C ILE A 36 3.57 0.42 -9.45
N ALA A 37 4.49 0.64 -8.50
CA ALA A 37 5.53 1.66 -8.62
C ALA A 37 6.34 1.54 -9.92
N ARG A 38 6.77 0.32 -10.28
CA ARG A 38 7.50 0.06 -11.53
C ARG A 38 6.66 0.33 -12.78
N LYS A 39 5.41 -0.13 -12.80
CA LYS A 39 4.52 -0.01 -13.97
C LYS A 39 4.12 1.44 -14.23
N THR A 40 4.00 2.25 -13.18
CA THR A 40 3.51 3.63 -13.27
C THR A 40 4.61 4.68 -13.14
N ASN A 41 5.86 4.26 -12.95
CA ASN A 41 7.00 5.10 -12.59
C ASN A 41 6.74 6.04 -11.38
N LYS A 42 5.90 5.60 -10.43
CA LYS A 42 5.50 6.35 -9.22
C LYS A 42 6.00 5.62 -7.98
N TYR A 43 7.26 5.83 -7.63
CA TYR A 43 7.94 5.11 -6.55
C TYR A 43 7.41 5.48 -5.15
N GLU A 44 6.68 6.59 -5.04
CA GLU A 44 6.02 7.05 -3.81
C GLU A 44 5.05 6.01 -3.25
N VAL A 45 4.42 5.20 -4.13
CA VAL A 45 3.52 4.10 -3.74
C VAL A 45 4.15 3.16 -2.71
N ILE A 46 5.45 2.90 -2.82
CA ILE A 46 6.18 2.02 -1.89
C ILE A 46 6.29 2.69 -0.52
N ARG A 47 6.62 3.98 -0.49
CA ARG A 47 6.76 4.77 0.75
C ARG A 47 5.41 4.88 1.46
N ILE A 48 4.36 5.17 0.70
CA ILE A 48 2.98 5.26 1.20
C ILE A 48 2.54 3.93 1.82
N TRP A 49 2.76 2.81 1.12
CA TRP A 49 2.40 1.49 1.63
C TRP A 49 3.18 1.12 2.90
N ARG A 50 4.48 1.45 2.97
CA ARG A 50 5.30 1.25 4.18
C ARG A 50 4.78 2.06 5.36
N ALA A 51 4.39 3.33 5.15
CA ALA A 51 3.81 4.16 6.19
C ALA A 51 2.50 3.56 6.73
N ALA A 52 1.60 3.11 5.84
CA ALA A 52 0.36 2.43 6.22
C ALA A 52 0.61 1.16 7.02
N TRP A 53 1.54 0.31 6.58
CA TRP A 53 1.90 -0.92 7.28
C TRP A 53 2.51 -0.64 8.66
N TYR A 54 3.39 0.37 8.76
CA TYR A 54 4.00 0.77 10.03
C TYR A 54 2.95 1.28 11.02
N LEU A 55 2.00 2.10 10.57
CA LEU A 55 0.85 2.53 11.39
C LEU A 55 -0.01 1.34 11.84
N HIS A 56 -0.25 0.37 10.97
CA HIS A 56 -1.04 -0.82 11.31
C HIS A 56 -0.36 -1.69 12.37
N ILE A 57 0.95 -1.94 12.25
CA ILE A 57 1.68 -2.77 13.23
C ILE A 57 1.98 -1.97 14.50
N LEU A 58 2.80 -0.92 14.40
CA LEU A 58 3.28 -0.23 15.59
C LEU A 58 2.25 0.74 16.17
N GLY A 59 1.35 1.30 15.36
CA GLY A 59 0.33 2.23 15.82
C GLY A 59 -0.88 1.52 16.41
N PHE A 60 -1.44 0.54 15.70
CA PHE A 60 -2.65 -0.17 16.14
C PHE A 60 -2.35 -1.41 16.98
N HIS A 61 -1.55 -2.36 16.47
CA HIS A 61 -1.29 -3.60 17.20
C HIS A 61 -0.41 -3.42 18.44
N GLU A 62 0.64 -2.60 18.33
CA GLU A 62 1.59 -2.42 19.44
C GLU A 62 1.36 -1.16 20.26
N MET A 63 0.60 -0.18 19.74
CA MET A 63 0.35 1.11 20.42
C MET A 63 1.62 1.86 20.83
N LYS A 64 2.70 1.75 20.04
CA LYS A 64 4.03 2.29 20.34
C LYS A 64 4.37 3.59 19.62
N ILE A 65 3.44 4.20 18.90
CA ILE A 65 3.69 5.42 18.13
C ILE A 65 3.03 6.63 18.81
N LYS A 66 3.79 7.72 18.94
CA LYS A 66 3.28 9.02 19.44
C LYS A 66 2.34 9.70 18.42
N LYS A 67 1.41 10.51 18.92
CA LYS A 67 0.40 11.22 18.11
C LYS A 67 1.00 12.01 16.94
N GLU A 68 2.13 12.69 17.15
CA GLU A 68 2.79 13.52 16.14
C GLU A 68 3.24 12.64 14.97
N ARG A 69 3.86 11.49 15.27
CA ARG A 69 4.31 10.53 14.27
C ARG A 69 3.15 9.85 13.56
N VAL A 70 2.03 9.59 14.25
CA VAL A 70 0.80 9.12 13.61
C VAL A 70 0.30 10.13 12.59
N LYS A 71 0.30 11.44 12.94
CA LYS A 71 -0.12 12.52 12.04
C LYS A 71 0.76 12.59 10.78
N GLU A 72 2.07 12.58 10.94
CA GLU A 72 3.03 12.60 9.81
C GLU A 72 2.81 11.43 8.85
N LEU A 73 2.73 10.20 9.37
CA LEU A 73 2.55 9.01 8.55
C LEU A 73 1.16 8.99 7.90
N SER A 74 0.14 9.50 8.59
CA SER A 74 -1.22 9.61 8.03
C SER A 74 -1.24 10.55 6.83
N LEU A 75 -0.54 11.68 6.88
CA LEU A 75 -0.41 12.59 5.73
C LEU A 75 0.21 11.89 4.52
N LEU A 76 1.26 11.09 4.73
CA LEU A 76 1.84 10.26 3.66
C LEU A 76 0.81 9.26 3.10
N VAL A 77 0.00 8.63 3.95
CA VAL A 77 -1.02 7.69 3.49
C VAL A 77 -2.06 8.37 2.60
N HIS A 78 -2.45 9.61 2.90
CA HIS A 78 -3.40 10.38 2.09
C HIS A 78 -2.86 10.74 0.70
N GLU A 79 -1.53 10.77 0.50
CA GLU A 79 -0.94 11.00 -0.84
C GLU A 79 -1.37 9.95 -1.88
N ILE A 80 -1.86 8.78 -1.44
CA ILE A 80 -2.40 7.75 -2.34
C ILE A 80 -3.59 8.26 -3.18
N GLU A 81 -4.35 9.23 -2.67
CA GLU A 81 -5.51 9.81 -3.37
C GLU A 81 -5.08 10.57 -4.62
N LYS A 82 -3.99 11.34 -4.51
CA LYS A 82 -3.38 12.03 -5.66
C LYS A 82 -2.98 11.03 -6.73
N LEU A 83 -2.47 9.86 -6.33
CA LEU A 83 -2.07 8.82 -7.28
C LEU A 83 -3.27 8.17 -7.97
N LEU A 84 -4.41 8.07 -7.27
CA LEU A 84 -5.66 7.53 -7.81
C LEU A 84 -6.34 8.49 -8.80
N GLN A 85 -6.17 9.81 -8.68
CA GLN A 85 -6.76 10.80 -9.61
C GLN A 85 -6.27 10.68 -11.07
N PHE A 86 -5.19 9.93 -11.31
CA PHE A 86 -4.64 9.68 -12.64
C PHE A 86 -5.19 8.40 -13.31
N TYR A 87 -6.18 7.74 -12.70
CA TYR A 87 -6.76 6.47 -13.13
C TYR A 87 -8.27 6.49 -13.02
#